data_AF-A0A1F9YG14-F1
#
_entry.id   AF-A0A1F9YG14-F1
#
_cell.length_a   1.000
_cell.length_b   1.000
_cell.length_c   1.000
_cell.angle_alpha   90.00
_cell.angle_beta   90.00
_cell.angle_gamma   90.00
#
_symmetry.space_group_name_H-M   'P 1'
#
loop_
_entity.id
_entity.type
_entity.pdbx_description
1 polymer ?
#
loop_
_entity_poly.entity_id
_entity_poly.type
_entity_poly.pdbx_seq_one_letter_code
_entity_poly.pdbx_strand_id
1 'polypeptide(L)' 'MFPDLERLEYNRPARGKAFQVLVESKGIGVSRRAVGVDREQWDRCVVCPGHRDCYELSLARLLLAQTAGNIQ' A
#
# COMPACT_ATOMS: atom_id res chain seq x y z
N MET A 1 6.07 -5.06 -2.29
CA MET A 1 4.93 -5.80 -1.70
C MET A 1 3.71 -4.90 -1.49
N PHE A 2 3.95 -3.69 -1.00
CA PHE A 2 2.98 -2.60 -0.89
C PHE A 2 2.78 -1.87 -2.23
N PRO A 3 1.66 -1.14 -2.42
CA PRO A 3 1.46 -0.27 -3.57
C PRO A 3 2.43 0.93 -3.55
N ASP A 4 2.66 1.50 -4.73
CA ASP A 4 3.31 2.81 -4.85
C ASP A 4 2.32 3.92 -4.47
N LEU A 5 2.56 4.58 -3.34
CA LEU A 5 1.67 5.63 -2.83
C LEU A 5 1.94 7.01 -3.45
N GLU A 6 3.08 7.20 -4.11
CA GLU A 6 3.38 8.45 -4.83
C GLU A 6 2.43 8.64 -6.03
N ARG A 7 1.82 7.54 -6.50
CA ARG A 7 0.87 7.50 -7.62
C ARG A 7 -0.56 7.22 -7.17
N LEU A 8 -0.88 7.55 -5.92
CA LEU A 8 -2.22 7.30 -5.38
C LEU A 8 -3.26 8.19 -6.08
N GLU A 9 -4.23 7.56 -6.72
CA GLU A 9 -5.36 8.24 -7.36
C GLU A 9 -6.64 8.03 -6.53
N TYR A 10 -7.41 9.10 -6.31
CA TYR A 10 -8.71 8.97 -5.65
C TYR A 10 -9.68 8.12 -6.46
N ASN A 11 -10.50 7.35 -5.75
CA ASN A 11 -11.52 6.45 -6.30
C ASN A 11 -10.97 5.34 -7.20
N ARG A 12 -9.65 5.06 -7.14
CA ARG A 12 -9.02 3.92 -7.81
C ARG A 12 -8.17 3.12 -6.82
N PRO A 13 -8.24 1.78 -6.84
CA PRO A 13 -7.38 0.97 -6.00
C PRO A 13 -5.92 1.06 -6.46
N ALA A 14 -5.03 1.53 -5.60
CA ALA A 14 -3.58 1.38 -5.77
C ALA A 14 -3.18 -0.02 -5.28
N ARG A 15 -2.64 -0.84 -6.19
CA ARG A 15 -2.35 -2.26 -5.94
C ARG A 15 -0.86 -2.51 -5.89
N GLY A 16 -0.39 -3.05 -4.78
CA GLY A 16 0.89 -3.73 -4.67
C GLY A 16 0.73 -5.21 -4.96
N LYS A 17 1.81 -5.97 -4.71
CA LYS A 17 1.79 -7.44 -4.90
C LYS A 17 0.83 -8.14 -3.93
N ALA A 18 0.81 -7.75 -2.66
CA ALA A 18 0.00 -8.39 -1.61
C ALA A 18 -0.92 -7.39 -0.88
N PHE A 19 -0.58 -6.10 -0.85
CA PHE A 19 -1.40 -5.07 -0.23
C PHE A 19 -1.99 -4.16 -1.29
N GLN A 20 -3.17 -3.63 -0.99
CA GLN A 20 -3.81 -2.59 -1.79
C GLN A 20 -4.42 -1.53 -0.89
N VAL A 21 -4.55 -0.31 -1.41
CA VAL A 21 -5.26 0.78 -0.74
C VAL A 21 -6.24 1.42 -1.72
N LEU A 22 -7.41 1.80 -1.21
CA LEU A 22 -8.39 2.62 -1.90
C LEU A 22 -8.66 3.85 -1.04
N VAL A 23 -8.53 5.02 -1.64
CA VAL A 23 -8.97 6.28 -1.03
C VAL A 23 -10.14 6.81 -1.85
N GLU A 24 -11.33 6.77 -1.27
CA GLU A 24 -12.55 7.26 -1.90
C GLU A 24 -12.75 8.74 -1.55
N SER A 25 -12.98 9.57 -2.55
CA SER A 25 -13.30 11.00 -2.40
C SER A 25 -14.69 11.28 -2.95
N LYS A 26 -15.50 11.99 -2.16
CA LYS A 26 -16.83 12.45 -2.57
C LYS A 26 -16.95 13.94 -2.23
N GLY A 27 -16.99 14.78 -3.26
CA GLY A 27 -17.02 16.24 -3.10
C GLY A 27 -15.66 16.80 -2.69
N ILE A 28 -15.63 17.60 -1.62
CA ILE A 28 -14.48 18.44 -1.25
C ILE A 28 -13.44 17.67 -0.39
N GLY A 29 -13.60 16.36 -0.20
CA GLY A 29 -12.68 15.62 0.67
C GLY A 29 -12.77 14.11 0.60
N VAL A 30 -11.84 13.48 1.31
CA VAL A 30 -11.77 12.04 1.47
C VAL A 30 -12.97 11.56 2.28
N SER A 31 -13.76 10.69 1.65
CA SER A 31 -14.93 10.05 2.25
C SER A 31 -14.60 8.72 2.92
N ARG A 32 -13.59 8.00 2.43
CA ARG A 32 -13.19 6.70 2.98
C ARG A 32 -11.74 6.35 2.63
N ARG A 33 -11.08 5.63 3.53
CA ARG A 33 -9.83 4.91 3.25
C ARG A 33 -10.05 3.43 3.56
N ALA A 34 -9.64 2.56 2.65
CA ALA A 34 -9.73 1.12 2.83
C ALA A 34 -8.39 0.47 2.46
N VAL A 35 -7.92 -0.46 3.30
CA VAL A 35 -6.75 -1.28 3.03
C VAL A 35 -7.22 -2.72 2.83
N GLY A 36 -6.69 -3.36 1.79
CA GLY A 36 -6.96 -4.76 1.48
C GLY A 36 -5.67 -5.56 1.43
N VAL A 37 -5.80 -6.86 1.66
CA VAL A 37 -4.74 -7.84 1.48
C VAL A 37 -5.22 -8.88 0.47
N ASP A 38 -4.45 -9.06 -0.60
CA ASP A 38 -4.57 -10.22 -1.47
C ASP A 38 -3.94 -11.41 -0.74
N ARG A 39 -4.79 -12.28 -0.19
CA ARG A 39 -4.36 -13.40 0.66
C ARG A 39 -3.55 -14.43 -0.12
N GLU A 40 -3.92 -14.70 -1.37
CA GLU A 40 -3.19 -15.66 -2.19
C GLU A 40 -1.77 -15.16 -2.46
N GLN A 41 -1.62 -13.90 -2.84
CA GLN A 41 -0.32 -13.31 -3.09
C GLN A 41 0.50 -13.12 -1.80
N TRP A 42 -0.18 -12.87 -0.68
CA TRP A 42 0.46 -12.83 0.64
C TRP A 42 1.04 -14.20 1.02
N ASP A 43 0.28 -15.28 0.85
CA ASP A 43 0.75 -16.63 1.19
C ASP A 43 1.97 -17.02 0.34
N ARG A 44 1.97 -16.65 -0.94
CA ARG A 44 3.15 -16.78 -1.83
C ARG A 44 4.34 -15.94 -1.37
N CYS A 45 4.10 -14.79 -0.75
CA CYS A 45 5.14 -13.94 -0.18
C CYS A 45 5.73 -14.58 1.09
N VAL A 46 4.91 -15.12 1.99
CA VAL A 46 5.35 -15.68 3.28
C VAL A 46 6.27 -16.90 3.11
N VAL A 47 6.04 -17.72 2.07
CA VAL A 47 6.90 -18.89 1.78
C VAL A 47 8.23 -18.52 1.11
N CYS A 48 8.43 -17.27 0.70
CA CYS A 48 9.67 -16.82 0.08
C CYS A 48 10.78 -16.65 1.14
N PRO A 49 12.00 -17.20 0.94
CA PRO A 49 13.11 -17.01 1.88
C PRO A 49 13.47 -15.53 2.13
N GLY A 50 13.32 -14.68 1.11
CA GLY A 50 13.55 -13.24 1.19
C GLY A 50 12.33 -12.43 1.64
N HIS A 51 11.27 -13.08 2.15
CA HIS A 51 10.04 -12.41 2.58
C HIS A 51 10.32 -11.27 3.55
N ARG A 52 11.12 -11.55 4.59
CA ARG A 52 11.39 -10.62 5.68
C ARG A 52 12.07 -9.35 5.16
N ASP A 53 13.14 -9.50 4.38
CA ASP A 53 13.87 -8.36 3.81
C ASP A 53 12.98 -7.54 2.88
N CYS A 54 12.17 -8.21 2.04
CA CYS A 54 11.23 -7.54 1.15
C CYS A 54 10.15 -6.77 1.93
N TYR A 55 9.65 -7.36 3.01
CA TYR A 55 8.67 -6.76 3.90
C TYR A 55 9.26 -5.53 4.61
N GLU A 56 10.40 -5.69 5.29
CA GLU A 56 11.08 -4.64 6.05
C GLU A 56 11.47 -3.47 5.15
N LEU A 57 12.04 -3.73 3.97
CA LEU A 57 12.38 -2.68 3.01
C LEU A 57 11.14 -1.92 2.52
N SER A 58 10.07 -2.65 2.17
CA SER A 58 8.84 -1.99 1.71
C SER A 58 8.19 -1.15 2.83
N LEU A 59 8.24 -1.64 4.08
CA LEU A 59 7.73 -0.91 5.24
C LEU A 59 8.58 0.34 5.52
N ALA A 60 9.91 0.23 5.46
CA ALA A 60 10.81 1.36 5.63
C ALA A 60 10.53 2.46 4.59
N ARG A 61 10.35 2.09 3.31
CA ARG A 61 9.97 3.04 2.25
C ARG A 61 8.63 3.71 2.54
N LEU A 62 7.63 2.96 3.02
CA LEU A 62 6.32 3.50 3.36
C LEU A 62 6.40 4.51 4.52
N LEU A 63 7.13 4.18 5.58
CA LEU A 63 7.33 5.06 6.74
C LEU A 63 8.11 6.33 6.37
N LEU A 64 9.11 6.20 5.50
CA LEU A 64 9.84 7.35 4.95
C LEU A 64 8.91 8.26 4.15
N ALA A 65 8.08 7.70 3.26
CA ALA A 65 7.12 8.48 2.47
C ALA A 65 6.09 9.21 3.36
N GLN A 66 5.62 8.57 4.43
CA GLN A 66 4.73 9.18 5.42
C GLN A 66 5.41 10.35 6.15
N THR A 67 6.66 10.16 6.58
CA THR A 67 7.40 11.18 7.34
C THR A 67 7.84 12.35 6.45
N ALA A 68 8.15 12.09 5.18
CA ALA A 68 8.59 13.09 4.22
C ALA A 68 7.45 13.98 3.66
N GLY A 69 6.19 13.73 4.03
CA GLY A 69 5.05 14.58 3.63
C GLY A 69 4.41 14.24 2.27
N ASN A 70 4.73 13.10 1.67
CA ASN A 70 4.24 12.71 0.33
C ASN A 70 2.87 12.01 0.35
N ILE A 71 2.17 12.00 1.48
CA ILE A 71 0.84 11.42 1.64
C ILE A 71 -0.04 12.44 2.37
N GLN A 72 -0.61 13.40 1.63
CA GLN A 72 -1.68 14.29 2.09
C GLN A 72 -3.04 13.74 1.65
#